data_AF-A0A1C5VED2-F1
#
_entry.id   AF-A0A1C5VED2-F1
#
_cell.length_a   1.000
_cell.length_b   1.000
_cell.length_c   1.000
_cell.angle_alpha   90.00
_cell.angle_beta   90.00
_cell.angle_gamma   90.00
#
_symmetry.space_group_name_H-M   'P 1'
#
loop_
_entity.id
_entity.type
_entity.pdbx_description
1 polymer ?
#
loop_
_entity_poly.entity_id
_entity_poly.type
_entity_poly.pdbx_seq_one_letter_code
_entity_poly.pdbx_strand_id
1 'polypeptide(L)' 'MSGMNEHLLNFKGLMIDEVQRVIIRENQEIELTYTEFEILKLFAKHPGIVFSKE' A
#
# COMPACT_ATOMS: atom_id res chain seq x y z
N MET A 1 -17.90 -7.91 15.98
CA MET A 1 -16.94 -6.79 15.92
C MET A 1 -15.85 -7.14 14.91
N SER A 2 -16.14 -7.15 13.61
CA SER A 2 -15.25 -7.74 12.59
C SER A 2 -15.02 -6.85 11.36
N GLY A 3 -15.25 -5.53 11.48
CA GLY A 3 -15.07 -4.58 10.37
C GLY A 3 -13.84 -3.68 10.48
N MET A 4 -12.93 -3.96 11.41
CA MET A 4 -11.78 -3.10 11.66
C MET A 4 -10.64 -3.56 10.75
N ASN A 5 -10.34 -2.79 9.71
CA ASN A 5 -9.09 -2.81 8.92
C ASN A 5 -9.10 -3.51 7.55
N GLU A 6 -10.25 -3.62 6.86
CA GLU A 6 -10.25 -4.05 5.44
C GLU A 6 -9.43 -3.11 4.53
N HIS A 7 -9.18 -1.88 4.96
CA HIS A 7 -8.39 -0.88 4.25
C HIS A 7 -6.89 -0.93 4.57
N LEU A 8 -6.44 -1.78 5.50
CA LEU A 8 -5.01 -1.94 5.82
C LEU A 8 -4.44 -3.12 5.07
N LEU A 9 -3.42 -2.88 4.25
CA LEU A 9 -2.68 -3.93 3.54
C LEU A 9 -1.24 -4.02 4.06
N ASN A 10 -0.81 -5.23 4.37
CA ASN A 10 0.56 -5.50 4.79
C ASN A 10 1.35 -6.15 3.64
N PHE A 11 2.46 -5.53 3.24
CA PHE A 11 3.32 -6.06 2.18
C PHE A 11 4.79 -5.84 2.51
N LYS A 12 5.55 -6.92 2.71
CA LYS A 12 7.01 -6.89 2.94
C LYS A 12 7.47 -5.88 4.01
N GLY A 13 6.73 -5.79 5.11
CA GLY A 13 7.04 -4.86 6.21
C GLY A 13 6.54 -3.42 5.99
N LEU A 14 5.81 -3.17 4.90
CA LEU A 14 5.05 -1.95 4.67
C LEU A 14 3.61 -2.16 5.12
N MET A 15 3.09 -1.24 5.93
CA MET A 15 1.67 -1.11 6.21
C MET A 15 1.12 -0.02 5.30
N ILE A 16 0.11 -0.36 4.50
CA ILE A 16 -0.57 0.52 3.55
C ILE A 16 -1.95 0.81 4.10
N ASP A 17 -2.25 2.05 4.40
CA ASP A 17 -3.60 2.47 4.76
C ASP A 17 -4.27 3.09 3.53
N GLU A 18 -5.24 2.39 2.94
CA GLU A 18 -5.94 2.84 1.73
C GLU A 18 -6.87 4.04 1.98
N VAL A 19 -7.34 4.23 3.20
CA VAL A 19 -8.23 5.33 3.58
C VAL A 19 -7.43 6.60 3.83
N GLN A 20 -6.39 6.51 4.66
CA GLN A 20 -5.51 7.63 4.95
C GLN A 20 -4.53 7.93 3.80
N ARG A 21 -4.33 6.98 2.89
CA ARG A 21 -3.38 7.04 1.77
C ARG A 21 -1.94 7.26 2.24
N VAL A 22 -1.56 6.53 3.27
CA VAL A 22 -0.22 6.57 3.86
C VAL A 22 0.45 5.21 3.80
N ILE A 23 1.78 5.22 3.69
CA ILE A 23 2.61 4.02 3.83
C ILE A 23 3.43 4.17 5.09
N ILE A 24 3.41 3.15 5.94
CA ILE A 24 4.17 3.12 7.19
C ILE A 24 5.17 1.97 7.13
N ARG A 25 6.43 2.27 7.44
CA ARG A 25 7.50 1.29 7.61
C ARG A 25 8.24 1.61 8.90
N GLU A 26 8.49 0.60 9.73
CA GLU A 26 9.25 0.79 10.98
C GLU A 26 8.67 1.93 11.85
N ASN A 27 7.33 2.02 11.90
CA ASN A 27 6.57 3.05 12.59
C ASN A 27 6.78 4.49 12.09
N GLN A 28 7.36 4.66 10.91
CA GLN A 28 7.51 5.96 10.24
C GLN A 28 6.65 6.00 8.99
N GLU A 29 5.93 7.10 8.81
CA GLU A 29 5.22 7.40 7.58
C GLU A 29 6.21 7.77 6.47
N ILE A 30 5.97 7.27 5.27
CA ILE A 30 6.72 7.59 4.06
C ILE A 30 5.87 8.55 3.23
N GLU A 31 6.38 9.76 3.03
CA GLU A 31 5.76 10.72 2.12
C GLU A 31 5.90 10.25 0.67
N LEU A 32 4.77 10.12 -0.03
CA LEU A 32 4.71 9.73 -1.44
C LEU A 32 3.81 10.70 -2.18
N THR A 33 4.10 10.92 -3.46
CA THR A 33 3.13 11.53 -4.36
C THR A 33 1.94 10.60 -4.57
N TYR A 34 0.82 11.17 -5.04
CA TYR A 34 -0.39 10.40 -5.37
C TYR A 34 -0.10 9.20 -6.29
N THR A 35 0.70 9.41 -7.34
CA THR A 35 1.00 8.36 -8.32
C THR A 35 1.89 7.26 -7.73
N GLU A 36 2.89 7.63 -6.91
CA GLU A 36 3.75 6.65 -6.24
C GLU A 36 2.97 5.77 -5.27
N PHE A 37 2.05 6.36 -4.50
CA PHE A 37 1.16 5.62 -3.63
C PHE A 37 0.30 4.62 -4.41
N GLU A 38 -0.36 5.06 -5.48
CA GLU A 38 -1.23 4.20 -6.29
C GLU A 38 -0.47 3.06 -6.96
N ILE A 39 0.75 3.31 -7.47
CA ILE A 39 1.60 2.27 -8.06
C ILE A 39 2.03 1.26 -7.00
N LEU A 40 2.47 1.71 -5.82
CA LEU A 40 2.91 0.82 -4.75
C LEU A 40 1.74 -0.03 -4.24
N LYS A 41 0.56 0.57 -4.05
CA LYS A 41 -0.68 -0.14 -3.71
C LYS A 41 -1.03 -1.19 -4.76
N LEU A 42 -0.93 -0.86 -6.05
CA LEU A 42 -1.18 -1.80 -7.14
C LEU A 42 -0.24 -3.02 -7.07
N PHE A 43 1.06 -2.80 -6.89
CA PHE A 43 2.02 -3.89 -6.76
C PHE A 43 1.80 -4.74 -5.51
N ALA A 44 1.41 -4.11 -4.41
CA ALA A 44 1.17 -4.79 -3.15
C ALA A 44 -0.12 -5.65 -3.17
N LYS A 45 -1.15 -5.23 -3.93
CA LYS A 45 -2.38 -6.03 -4.17
C LYS A 45 -2.18 -7.20 -5.12
N HIS A 46 -1.16 -7.12 -5.99
CA HIS A 46 -0.92 -8.10 -7.05
C HIS A 46 0.55 -8.59 -7.04
N PRO A 47 1.01 -9.19 -5.95
CA PRO A 47 2.40 -9.63 -5.84
C PRO A 47 2.71 -10.74 -6.83
N GLY A 48 3.88 -10.67 -7.47
CA GLY A 48 4.34 -11.70 -8.41
C GLY A 48 3.77 -11.58 -9.83
N ILE A 49 2.96 -10.56 -10.11
CA ILE A 49 2.48 -10.25 -11.46
C ILE A 49 3.47 -9.33 -12.17
N VAL A 50 3.76 -9.62 -13.44
CA VAL A 50 4.53 -8.73 -14.31
C VAL A 50 3.58 -7.72 -14.93
N PHE A 51 3.86 -6.43 -14.71
CA PHE A 51 3.13 -5.33 -15.32
C PHE A 51 3.88 -4.82 -16.55
N SER A 52 3.16 -4.56 -17.64
CA SER A 52 3.69 -3.84 -18.79
C SER A 52 3.62 -2.33 -18.54
N LYS A 53 4.66 -1.60 -18.97
CA LYS A 53 4.54 -0.17 -19.23
C LYS A 53 3.97 -0.07 -20.64
N GLU A 54 2.73 0.34 -20.78
CA GLU A 54 2.16 0.65 -22.09
C GLU A 54 2.94 1.78 -22.79
#